data_AF-A0A5B6W4D1-F1
#
_entry.id   AF-A0A5B6W4D1-F1
#
_cell.length_a   1.000
_cell.length_b   1.000
_cell.length_c   1.000
_cell.angle_alpha   90.00
_cell.angle_beta   90.00
_cell.angle_gamma   90.00
#
_symmetry.space_group_name_H-M   'P 1'
#
loop_
_entity.id
_entity.type
_entity.pdbx_description
1 polymer ?
#
loop_
_entity_poly.entity_id
_entity_poly.type
_entity_poly.pdbx_seq_one_letter_code
_entity_poly.pdbx_strand_id
1 'polypeptide(L)'
;MMILQNLQDEDVEWRAHWIVPDEILYRCRDFDWVPLLRIWRAIGYAPLLFIPTTQELVHCEFVYNEDNYKKKVREISNTWNQTRRIKRFVANSMTTPEYDQWWGHKINDNIPTLDQENTRSIKEHLQVISSELDIIKQDFEKKSLELGKRIEQLEDEKMQLGLDVDVQKLEAEKLRKGMNKVEKDLDSFKTDYKKLRRSMRTAGLGKTSEKWRQEIKEEKNRTDQWENECQDAQVRGNTLERDLSECQNKKIRLKARVTELEKSFHQCCNRNSTIQLKASIKKIEELKWKIEELEITLQNCELRVELFEASNE
;
A
#
# COMPACT_ATOMS: atom_id res chain seq x y z
N MET A 1 16.09 -34.95 -2.66
CA MET A 1 17.03 -35.82 -3.39
C MET A 1 17.49 -35.07 -4.63
N MET A 2 18.76 -34.63 -4.69
CA MET A 2 19.55 -34.22 -5.87
C MET A 2 20.62 -33.20 -5.42
N ILE A 3 21.80 -33.63 -4.93
CA ILE A 3 22.99 -32.75 -4.83
C ILE A 3 24.31 -33.49 -5.19
N LEU A 4 24.37 -34.81 -5.30
CA LEU A 4 25.66 -35.56 -5.41
C LEU A 4 25.84 -36.35 -6.70
N GLN A 5 25.48 -35.81 -7.88
CA GLN A 5 25.66 -36.52 -9.16
C GLN A 5 26.85 -36.05 -10.01
N ASN A 6 27.58 -35.00 -9.61
CA ASN A 6 28.61 -34.37 -10.46
C ASN A 6 29.92 -34.05 -9.71
N LEU A 7 30.50 -34.99 -8.97
CA LEU A 7 31.93 -34.89 -8.61
C LEU A 7 32.74 -35.71 -9.62
N GLN A 8 33.73 -35.09 -10.27
CA GLN A 8 34.71 -35.80 -11.09
C GLN A 8 35.87 -36.29 -10.21
N ASP A 9 36.62 -37.29 -10.68
CA ASP A 9 37.72 -37.92 -9.92
C ASP A 9 38.84 -36.90 -9.57
N GLU A 10 38.90 -35.79 -10.31
CA GLU A 10 39.80 -34.66 -10.08
C GLU A 10 39.37 -33.72 -8.93
N ASP A 11 38.11 -33.78 -8.50
CA ASP A 11 37.54 -32.92 -7.44
C ASP A 11 37.79 -33.47 -6.02
N VAL A 12 38.43 -34.64 -5.89
CA VAL A 12 38.74 -35.29 -4.62
C VAL A 12 40.24 -35.22 -4.35
N GLU A 13 40.67 -34.19 -3.61
CA GLU A 13 42.06 -34.04 -3.18
C GLU A 13 42.36 -34.92 -1.94
N TRP A 14 43.05 -36.04 -2.14
CA TRP A 14 43.42 -36.97 -1.06
C TRP A 14 44.60 -36.45 -0.24
N ARG A 15 44.33 -35.77 0.88
CA ARG A 15 45.39 -35.34 1.83
C ARG A 15 45.31 -36.10 3.15
N ALA A 16 46.22 -37.06 3.37
CA ALA A 16 46.67 -37.49 4.70
C ALA A 16 48.02 -38.22 4.63
N HIS A 17 49.14 -37.48 4.75
CA HIS A 17 50.51 -38.03 4.71
C HIS A 17 51.10 -38.40 6.10
N TRP A 18 50.25 -38.65 7.10
CA TRP A 18 50.72 -38.82 8.47
C TRP A 18 49.68 -39.50 9.36
N ILE A 19 49.64 -40.82 9.29
CA ILE A 19 49.18 -41.72 10.36
C ILE A 19 50.15 -42.91 10.36
N VAL A 20 50.71 -43.22 11.53
CA VAL A 20 51.49 -44.45 11.78
C VAL A 20 50.52 -45.65 11.66
N PRO A 21 50.81 -46.68 10.84
CA PRO A 21 49.92 -47.83 10.71
C PRO A 21 50.07 -48.77 11.91
N ASP A 22 49.06 -48.84 12.78
CA ASP A 22 48.93 -49.96 13.72
C ASP A 22 48.26 -51.15 13.00
N GLU A 23 48.97 -52.27 12.89
CA GLU A 23 48.46 -53.52 12.34
C GLU A 23 47.40 -54.12 13.28
N ILE A 24 46.16 -54.29 12.78
CA ILE A 24 45.09 -54.98 13.50
C ILE A 24 44.98 -56.39 12.94
N LEU A 25 45.26 -57.40 13.77
CA LEU A 25 45.04 -58.81 13.43
C LEU A 25 43.58 -59.18 13.68
N TYR A 26 42.97 -59.89 12.73
CA TYR A 26 41.58 -60.35 12.81
C TYR A 26 41.52 -61.88 12.75
N ARG A 27 40.58 -62.47 13.49
CA ARG A 27 40.27 -63.91 13.47
C ARG A 27 38.78 -64.11 13.20
N CYS A 28 38.46 -64.75 12.08
CA CYS A 28 37.11 -65.19 11.77
C CYS A 28 36.95 -66.66 12.18
N ARG A 29 36.28 -66.91 13.31
CA ARG A 29 36.00 -68.27 13.81
C ARG A 29 37.29 -69.13 13.93
N ASP A 30 37.35 -70.30 13.29
CA ASP A 30 38.42 -71.30 13.51
C ASP A 30 39.64 -71.14 12.58
N PHE A 31 39.69 -70.09 11.75
CA PHE A 31 40.83 -69.85 10.86
C PHE A 31 42.00 -69.11 11.54
N ASP A 32 43.18 -69.18 10.93
CA ASP A 32 44.41 -68.50 11.36
C ASP A 32 44.32 -66.97 11.25
N TRP A 33 45.15 -66.26 12.02
CA TRP A 33 45.14 -64.79 12.10
C TRP A 33 45.55 -64.14 10.78
N VAL A 34 44.71 -63.25 10.24
CA VAL A 34 44.98 -62.52 8.99
C VAL A 34 45.27 -61.04 9.27
N PRO A 35 46.34 -60.45 8.72
CA PRO A 35 46.61 -59.02 8.82
C PRO A 35 45.62 -58.22 7.95
N LEU A 36 44.87 -57.29 8.56
CA LEU A 36 44.05 -56.34 7.81
C LEU A 36 44.94 -55.23 7.24
N LEU A 37 45.16 -55.25 5.92
CA LEU A 37 45.82 -54.16 5.22
C LEU A 37 44.81 -53.01 4.96
N ARG A 38 45.05 -51.86 5.61
CA ARG A 38 44.48 -50.52 5.35
C ARG A 38 42.97 -50.30 5.61
N ILE A 39 42.64 -49.26 6.39
CA ILE A 39 41.35 -48.53 6.31
C ILE A 39 41.63 -47.02 6.35
N TRP A 40 41.04 -46.29 5.40
CA TRP A 40 40.86 -44.83 5.40
C TRP A 40 39.68 -44.43 6.31
N ARG A 41 39.76 -43.28 7.00
CA ARG A 41 38.75 -42.85 7.98
C ARG A 41 37.48 -42.28 7.34
N ALA A 42 36.36 -42.55 8.01
CA ALA A 42 34.96 -42.20 7.74
C ALA A 42 34.63 -40.75 7.33
N ILE A 43 33.74 -40.62 6.35
CA ILE A 43 32.76 -39.52 6.23
C ILE A 43 31.38 -40.12 6.55
N GLY A 44 30.53 -39.37 7.26
CA GLY A 44 29.27 -39.83 7.81
C GLY A 44 28.27 -40.37 6.77
N TYR A 45 27.58 -41.44 7.20
CA TYR A 45 26.43 -42.14 6.61
C TYR A 45 26.73 -43.19 5.53
N ALA A 46 26.32 -44.43 5.86
CA ALA A 46 26.40 -45.72 5.13
C ALA A 46 27.73 -46.52 5.24
N PRO A 47 27.72 -47.79 5.72
CA PRO A 47 28.90 -48.65 5.74
C PRO A 47 29.20 -49.19 4.33
N LEU A 48 30.27 -48.72 3.70
CA LEU A 48 30.85 -49.32 2.50
C LEU A 48 31.67 -50.56 2.90
N LEU A 49 31.35 -51.68 2.25
CA LEU A 49 31.88 -53.02 2.45
C LEU A 49 33.36 -53.13 2.04
N PHE A 50 34.16 -53.91 2.76
CA PHE A 50 35.43 -54.43 2.24
C PHE A 50 35.30 -55.94 2.01
N ILE A 51 35.76 -56.37 0.82
CA ILE A 51 35.72 -57.72 0.28
C ILE A 51 37.00 -58.46 0.70
N PRO A 52 36.95 -59.68 1.29
CA PRO A 52 38.10 -60.56 1.33
C PRO A 52 38.25 -61.23 -0.04
N THR A 53 39.40 -61.03 -0.69
CA THR A 53 39.77 -61.79 -1.88
C THR A 53 40.27 -63.17 -1.45
N THR A 54 39.37 -64.12 -1.23
CA THR A 54 39.64 -65.56 -1.36
C THR A 54 38.31 -66.30 -1.56
N GLN A 55 38.15 -66.85 -2.77
CA GLN A 55 37.26 -67.94 -3.17
C GLN A 55 36.01 -68.21 -2.30
N GLU A 56 34.94 -67.40 -2.43
CA GLU A 56 33.52 -67.83 -2.28
C GLU A 56 32.50 -66.70 -2.53
N LEU A 57 32.79 -65.77 -3.46
CA LEU A 57 31.88 -64.66 -3.78
C LEU A 57 30.71 -65.03 -4.71
N VAL A 58 30.63 -66.27 -5.20
CA VAL A 58 29.56 -66.66 -6.14
C VAL A 58 28.18 -66.80 -5.43
N HIS A 59 28.12 -66.74 -4.10
CA HIS A 59 26.87 -66.91 -3.34
C HIS A 59 26.48 -65.75 -2.41
N CYS A 60 27.24 -64.65 -2.40
CA CYS A 60 26.93 -63.49 -1.56
C CYS A 60 26.40 -62.30 -2.39
N GLU A 61 25.27 -62.49 -3.06
CA GLU A 61 24.46 -61.37 -3.56
C GLU A 61 23.70 -60.72 -2.37
N PHE A 62 24.16 -59.55 -1.93
CA PHE A 62 23.42 -58.73 -0.97
C PHE A 62 22.32 -57.96 -1.69
N VAL A 63 21.12 -58.53 -1.75
CA VAL A 63 19.91 -57.83 -2.19
C VAL A 63 19.43 -56.92 -1.05
N TYR A 64 19.67 -55.61 -1.18
CA TYR A 64 19.28 -54.58 -0.18
C TYR A 64 17.77 -54.37 -0.02
N ASN A 65 16.95 -55.13 -0.77
CA ASN A 65 15.49 -55.01 -0.82
C ASN A 65 14.73 -56.14 -0.10
N GLU A 66 15.40 -57.03 0.64
CA GLU A 66 14.70 -58.07 1.41
C GLU A 66 14.14 -57.56 2.74
N ASP A 67 12.93 -58.03 3.08
CA ASP A 67 12.21 -57.81 4.34
C ASP A 67 12.90 -58.49 5.55
N ASN A 68 14.15 -58.14 5.83
CA ASN A 68 14.84 -58.41 7.10
C ASN A 68 16.22 -57.73 7.22
N TYR A 69 16.60 -56.87 6.28
CA TYR A 69 17.94 -56.27 6.23
C TYR A 69 18.32 -55.56 7.55
N LYS A 70 17.38 -54.85 8.19
CA LYS A 70 17.60 -54.18 9.49
C LYS A 70 17.90 -55.16 10.63
N LYS A 71 17.42 -56.41 10.56
CA LYS A 71 17.70 -57.45 11.56
C LYS A 71 19.11 -58.03 11.34
N LYS A 72 19.46 -58.36 10.09
CA LYS A 72 20.82 -58.82 9.71
C LYS A 72 21.90 -57.78 10.05
N VAL A 73 21.67 -56.50 9.74
CA VAL A 73 22.61 -55.42 10.10
C VAL A 73 22.80 -55.30 11.61
N ARG A 74 21.72 -55.48 12.38
CA ARG A 74 21.78 -55.44 13.84
C ARG A 74 22.49 -56.65 14.43
N GLU A 75 22.27 -57.83 13.85
CA GLU A 75 23.00 -59.05 14.20
C GLU A 75 24.50 -58.88 13.96
N ILE A 76 24.90 -58.45 12.77
CA ILE A 76 26.31 -58.20 12.42
C ILE A 76 26.93 -57.14 13.34
N SER A 77 26.20 -56.04 13.62
CA SER A 77 26.65 -55.00 14.55
C SER A 77 26.82 -55.53 15.98
N ASN A 78 25.92 -56.39 16.44
CA ASN A 78 26.00 -57.00 17.76
C ASN A 78 27.16 -58.01 17.84
N THR A 79 27.37 -58.82 16.80
CA THR A 79 28.53 -59.74 16.71
C THR A 79 29.85 -58.96 16.67
N TRP A 80 29.87 -57.82 15.96
CA TRP A 80 31.04 -56.92 15.91
C TRP A 80 31.37 -56.30 17.27
N ASN A 81 30.35 -55.91 18.03
CA ASN A 81 30.51 -55.38 19.39
C ASN A 81 30.94 -56.46 20.40
N GLN A 82 30.71 -57.75 20.11
CA GLN A 82 31.17 -58.87 20.92
C GLN A 82 32.64 -59.27 20.63
N THR A 83 33.23 -58.80 19.53
CA THR A 83 34.64 -59.06 19.19
C THR A 83 35.56 -58.36 20.19
N ARG A 84 36.26 -59.14 21.03
CA ARG A 84 37.19 -58.60 22.05
C ARG A 84 38.41 -57.97 21.38
N ARG A 85 38.60 -56.66 21.58
CA ARG A 85 39.85 -55.95 21.23
C ARG A 85 40.93 -56.28 22.25
N ILE A 86 42.05 -56.87 21.82
CA ILE A 86 43.25 -57.05 22.67
C ILE A 86 44.20 -55.88 22.42
N LYS A 87 44.67 -55.23 23.49
CA LYS A 87 45.73 -54.20 23.41
C LYS A 87 47.08 -54.89 23.12
N ARG A 88 47.86 -54.30 22.20
CA ARG A 88 49.14 -54.81 21.65
C ARG A 88 50.15 -55.36 22.68
N PHE A 89 50.14 -54.85 23.91
CA PHE A 89 51.07 -55.31 24.96
C PHE A 89 50.91 -56.78 25.38
N VAL A 90 49.76 -57.43 25.10
CA VAL A 90 49.54 -58.87 25.41
C VAL A 90 49.80 -59.77 24.19
N ALA A 91 49.96 -59.20 22.99
CA ALA A 91 50.04 -59.97 21.74
C ALA A 91 51.42 -60.59 21.47
N ASN A 92 52.51 -59.99 21.98
CA ASN A 92 53.87 -60.51 21.76
C ASN A 92 54.12 -61.90 22.38
N SER A 93 53.25 -62.37 23.28
CA SER A 93 53.33 -63.72 23.87
C SER A 93 52.43 -64.75 23.19
N MET A 94 51.65 -64.36 22.16
CA MET A 94 50.70 -65.24 21.45
C MET A 94 50.92 -65.33 19.93
N THR A 95 51.92 -64.65 19.37
CA THR A 95 52.33 -64.83 17.97
C THR A 95 52.97 -66.20 17.79
N THR A 96 52.43 -66.98 16.86
CA THR A 96 52.95 -68.31 16.52
C THR A 96 54.26 -68.17 15.71
N PRO A 97 55.22 -69.11 15.85
CA PRO A 97 56.53 -69.03 15.19
C PRO A 97 56.47 -68.88 13.66
N GLU A 98 55.39 -69.34 13.03
CA GLU A 98 55.17 -69.22 11.58
C GLU A 98 55.00 -67.75 11.14
N TYR A 99 54.47 -66.87 12.00
CA TYR A 99 54.31 -65.45 11.68
C TYR A 99 55.67 -64.74 11.61
N ASP A 100 56.56 -65.01 12.57
CA ASP A 100 57.90 -64.43 12.60
C ASP A 100 58.74 -64.91 11.42
N GLN A 101 58.56 -66.18 11.02
CA GLN A 101 59.22 -66.75 9.85
C GLN A 101 58.71 -66.13 8.53
N TRP A 102 57.40 -65.92 8.41
CA TRP A 102 56.79 -65.23 7.28
C TRP A 102 57.23 -63.75 7.18
N TRP A 103 57.33 -63.05 8.30
CA TRP A 103 57.83 -61.67 8.36
C TRP A 103 59.31 -61.58 7.97
N GLY A 104 60.14 -62.52 8.44
CA GLY A 104 61.57 -62.60 8.11
C GLY A 104 61.84 -62.82 6.61
N HIS A 105 60.99 -63.58 5.92
CA HIS A 105 61.10 -63.77 4.48
C HIS A 105 60.78 -62.49 3.68
N LYS A 106 59.78 -61.69 4.09
CA LYS A 106 59.42 -60.46 3.37
C LYS A 106 60.44 -59.32 3.43
N ILE A 107 61.23 -59.24 4.51
CA ILE A 107 62.26 -58.20 4.63
C ILE A 107 63.37 -58.43 3.58
N ASN A 108 63.69 -59.69 3.27
CA ASN A 108 64.76 -60.02 2.31
C ASN A 108 64.34 -59.89 0.83
N ASP A 109 63.05 -59.93 0.52
CA ASP A 109 62.58 -59.91 -0.86
C ASP A 109 62.36 -58.48 -1.43
N ASN A 110 62.46 -57.43 -0.61
CA ASN A 110 62.20 -56.04 -1.02
C ASN A 110 63.41 -55.09 -0.96
N ILE A 111 64.63 -55.61 -0.84
CA ILE A 111 65.83 -54.81 -1.11
C ILE A 111 66.23 -55.10 -2.57
N PRO A 112 66.04 -54.18 -3.52
CA PRO A 112 66.71 -54.30 -4.80
C PRO A 112 68.21 -54.32 -4.51
N THR A 113 68.90 -55.38 -4.92
CA THR A 113 70.36 -55.40 -4.99
C THR A 113 70.79 -54.16 -5.76
N LEU A 114 71.44 -53.22 -5.06
CA LEU A 114 71.81 -51.93 -5.61
C LEU A 114 73.08 -52.12 -6.44
N ASP A 115 72.95 -52.15 -7.77
CA ASP A 115 74.08 -52.23 -8.68
C ASP A 115 75.06 -51.07 -8.42
N GLN A 116 76.33 -51.43 -8.22
CA GLN A 116 77.38 -50.62 -7.60
C GLN A 116 78.00 -49.56 -8.53
N GLU A 117 77.22 -48.99 -9.46
CA GLU A 117 77.72 -48.04 -10.47
C GLU A 117 77.21 -46.60 -10.31
N ASN A 118 76.29 -46.33 -9.38
CA ASN A 118 75.83 -44.97 -9.07
C ASN A 118 76.35 -44.45 -7.72
N THR A 119 77.67 -44.38 -7.59
CA THR A 119 78.37 -43.74 -6.47
C THR A 119 78.40 -42.20 -6.58
N ARG A 120 77.45 -41.59 -7.29
CA ARG A 120 77.11 -40.17 -7.10
C ARG A 120 76.10 -40.05 -5.95
N SER A 121 76.70 -40.19 -4.79
CA SER A 121 76.27 -39.92 -3.41
C SER A 121 74.77 -40.08 -3.03
N ILE A 122 74.49 -41.20 -2.34
CA ILE A 122 73.32 -41.39 -1.46
C ILE A 122 73.14 -40.20 -0.49
N LYS A 123 74.24 -39.54 -0.12
CA LYS A 123 74.27 -38.34 0.71
C LYS A 123 73.62 -37.13 0.04
N GLU A 124 73.85 -36.88 -1.25
CA GLU A 124 73.17 -35.82 -2.01
C GLU A 124 71.67 -36.14 -2.13
N HIS A 125 71.29 -37.39 -2.39
CA HIS A 125 69.89 -37.79 -2.43
C HIS A 125 69.17 -37.56 -1.09
N LEU A 126 69.78 -37.95 0.03
CA LEU A 126 69.21 -37.70 1.36
C LEU A 126 69.15 -36.20 1.69
N GLN A 127 70.11 -35.41 1.23
CA GLN A 127 70.12 -33.96 1.43
C GLN A 127 69.05 -33.25 0.58
N VAL A 128 68.84 -33.69 -0.67
CA VAL A 128 67.75 -33.21 -1.55
C VAL A 128 66.39 -33.59 -0.96
N ILE A 129 66.19 -34.85 -0.56
CA ILE A 129 64.95 -35.31 0.09
C ILE A 129 64.69 -34.55 1.39
N SER A 130 65.73 -34.29 2.20
CA SER A 130 65.59 -33.49 3.43
C SER A 130 65.17 -32.04 3.12
N SER A 131 65.65 -31.46 2.01
CA SER A 131 65.26 -30.11 1.59
C SER A 131 63.84 -30.03 1.03
N GLU A 132 63.39 -31.05 0.29
CA GLU A 132 62.02 -31.14 -0.22
C GLU A 132 60.99 -31.29 0.91
N LEU A 133 61.31 -32.11 1.93
CA LEU A 133 60.46 -32.25 3.11
C LEU A 133 60.36 -30.97 3.94
N ASP A 134 61.45 -30.20 4.05
CA ASP A 134 61.46 -28.94 4.79
C ASP A 134 60.62 -27.86 4.06
N ILE A 135 60.67 -27.84 2.73
CA ILE A 135 59.80 -26.98 1.90
C ILE A 135 58.32 -27.36 2.12
N ILE A 136 57.99 -28.66 2.06
CA ILE A 136 56.61 -29.14 2.28
C ILE A 136 56.12 -28.78 3.69
N LYS A 137 56.98 -28.90 4.70
CA LYS A 137 56.66 -28.55 6.08
C LYS A 137 56.35 -27.06 6.23
N GLN A 138 57.19 -26.18 5.68
CA GLN A 138 56.95 -24.73 5.73
C GLN A 138 55.65 -24.35 5.01
N ASP A 139 55.37 -24.98 3.87
CA ASP A 139 54.15 -24.72 3.09
C ASP A 139 52.89 -25.19 3.84
N PHE A 140 52.99 -26.32 4.56
CA PHE A 140 51.94 -26.80 5.46
C PHE A 140 51.71 -25.84 6.64
N GLU A 141 52.77 -25.37 7.31
CA GLU A 141 52.66 -24.41 8.41
C GLU A 141 51.99 -23.11 7.96
N LYS A 142 52.34 -22.60 6.77
CA LYS A 142 51.72 -21.42 6.17
C LYS A 142 50.22 -21.63 5.92
N LYS A 143 49.84 -22.75 5.29
CA LYS A 143 48.43 -23.10 5.05
C LYS A 143 47.65 -23.29 6.35
N SER A 144 48.27 -23.90 7.37
CA SER A 144 47.64 -24.06 8.68
C SER A 144 47.35 -22.71 9.35
N LEU A 145 48.25 -21.74 9.22
CA LEU A 145 48.09 -20.40 9.78
C LEU A 145 47.01 -19.60 9.04
N GLU A 146 46.93 -19.75 7.72
CA GLU A 146 45.87 -19.16 6.89
C GLU A 146 44.49 -19.74 7.24
N LEU A 147 44.38 -21.06 7.39
CA LEU A 147 43.15 -21.72 7.83
C LEU A 147 42.74 -21.28 9.24
N GLY A 148 43.69 -21.12 10.16
CA GLY A 148 43.42 -20.59 11.50
C GLY A 148 42.76 -19.21 11.46
N LYS A 149 43.30 -18.28 10.66
CA LYS A 149 42.70 -16.95 10.46
C LYS A 149 41.30 -17.02 9.85
N ARG A 150 41.08 -17.95 8.91
CA ARG A 150 39.76 -18.13 8.29
C ARG A 150 38.72 -18.67 9.28
N ILE A 151 39.13 -19.55 10.20
CA ILE A 151 38.26 -20.05 11.27
C ILE A 151 37.87 -18.92 12.21
N GLU A 152 38.82 -18.11 12.67
CA GLU A 152 38.56 -16.95 13.54
C GLU A 152 37.58 -15.96 12.88
N GLN A 153 37.80 -15.62 11.60
CA GLN A 153 36.88 -14.77 10.84
C GLN A 153 35.45 -15.36 10.77
N LEU A 154 35.33 -16.68 10.53
CA LEU A 154 34.02 -17.33 10.46
C LEU A 154 33.33 -17.39 11.83
N GLU A 155 34.07 -17.48 12.91
CA GLU A 155 33.54 -17.41 14.28
C GLU A 155 32.98 -16.00 14.58
N ASP A 156 33.69 -14.94 14.16
CA ASP A 156 33.22 -13.56 14.28
C ASP A 156 31.97 -13.30 13.42
N GLU A 157 31.98 -13.71 12.15
CA GLU A 157 30.81 -13.59 11.25
C GLU A 157 29.59 -14.33 11.83
N LYS A 158 29.79 -15.53 12.40
CA LYS A 158 28.74 -16.28 13.08
C LYS A 158 28.20 -15.54 14.31
N MET A 159 29.07 -14.89 15.10
CA MET A 159 28.63 -14.13 16.27
C MET A 159 27.79 -12.92 15.85
N GLN A 160 28.24 -12.18 14.82
CA GLN A 160 27.52 -11.05 14.26
C GLN A 160 26.14 -11.44 13.72
N LEU A 161 26.06 -12.52 12.94
CA LEU A 161 24.79 -13.03 12.42
C LEU A 161 23.85 -13.48 13.56
N GLY A 162 24.39 -14.03 14.65
CA GLY A 162 23.62 -14.35 15.84
C GLY A 162 22.94 -13.12 16.45
N LEU A 163 23.67 -12.01 16.57
CA LEU A 163 23.13 -10.74 17.08
C LEU A 163 22.04 -10.17 16.15
N ASP A 164 22.26 -10.21 14.84
CA ASP A 164 21.28 -9.71 13.87
C ASP A 164 19.96 -10.48 13.93
N VAL A 165 20.03 -11.81 14.09
CA VAL A 165 18.83 -12.66 14.27
C VAL A 165 18.07 -12.28 15.53
N ASP A 166 18.76 -12.02 16.64
CA ASP A 166 18.11 -11.63 17.90
C ASP A 166 17.46 -10.24 17.80
N VAL A 167 18.10 -9.28 17.10
CA VAL A 167 17.52 -7.96 16.81
C VAL A 167 16.25 -8.10 15.97
N GLN A 168 16.29 -8.87 14.87
CA GLN A 168 15.11 -9.09 14.01
C GLN A 168 13.96 -9.75 14.78
N LYS A 169 14.27 -10.70 15.66
CA LYS A 169 13.27 -11.37 16.51
C LYS A 169 12.60 -10.38 17.47
N LEU A 170 13.36 -9.47 18.06
CA LEU A 170 12.83 -8.44 18.95
C LEU A 170 11.93 -7.44 18.19
N GLU A 171 12.34 -7.01 17.00
CA GLU A 171 11.55 -6.14 16.13
C GLU A 171 10.23 -6.79 15.71
N ALA A 172 10.27 -8.06 15.29
CA ALA A 172 9.08 -8.83 14.94
C ALA A 172 8.10 -8.95 16.11
N GLU A 173 8.61 -9.15 17.34
CA GLU A 173 7.76 -9.21 18.53
C GLU A 173 7.10 -7.86 18.84
N LYS A 174 7.85 -6.75 18.70
CA LYS A 174 7.32 -5.38 18.86
C LYS A 174 6.23 -5.09 17.84
N LEU A 175 6.44 -5.45 16.57
CA LEU A 175 5.45 -5.31 15.51
C LEU A 175 4.18 -6.12 15.81
N ARG A 176 4.34 -7.39 16.24
CA ARG A 176 3.22 -8.24 16.65
C ARG A 176 2.39 -7.62 17.78
N LYS A 177 3.04 -7.07 18.81
CA LYS A 177 2.36 -6.35 19.90
C LYS A 177 1.60 -5.12 19.40
N GLY A 178 2.18 -4.38 18.45
CA GLY A 178 1.54 -3.24 17.78
C GLY A 178 0.29 -3.65 16.98
N MET A 179 0.39 -4.69 16.16
CA MET A 179 -0.73 -5.20 15.36
C MET A 179 -1.90 -5.64 16.23
N ASN A 180 -1.63 -6.37 17.33
CA ASN A 180 -2.67 -6.80 18.27
C ASN A 180 -3.40 -5.63 18.94
N LYS A 181 -2.73 -4.48 19.13
CA LYS A 181 -3.37 -3.26 19.66
C LYS A 181 -4.29 -2.63 18.60
N VAL A 182 -3.78 -2.45 17.37
CA VAL A 182 -4.54 -1.89 16.25
C VAL A 182 -5.79 -2.73 15.96
N GLU A 183 -5.68 -4.06 16.04
CA GLU A 183 -6.82 -4.97 15.85
C GLU A 183 -7.89 -4.78 16.93
N LYS A 184 -7.50 -4.66 18.20
CA LYS A 184 -8.44 -4.34 19.29
C LYS A 184 -9.11 -2.98 19.09
N ASP A 185 -8.34 -1.97 18.67
CA ASP A 185 -8.87 -0.63 18.39
C ASP A 185 -9.87 -0.67 17.22
N LEU A 186 -9.57 -1.45 16.17
CA LEU A 186 -10.47 -1.68 15.04
C LEU A 186 -11.77 -2.37 15.46
N ASP A 187 -11.68 -3.40 16.31
CA ASP A 187 -12.85 -4.07 16.85
C ASP A 187 -13.70 -3.14 17.72
N SER A 188 -13.05 -2.32 18.57
CA SER A 188 -13.74 -1.28 19.33
C SER A 188 -14.49 -0.32 18.40
N PHE A 189 -13.80 0.23 17.41
CA PHE A 189 -14.39 1.13 16.42
C PHE A 189 -15.56 0.49 15.67
N LYS A 190 -15.44 -0.79 15.28
CA LYS A 190 -16.51 -1.55 14.65
C LYS A 190 -17.73 -1.70 15.56
N THR A 191 -17.52 -1.87 16.87
CA THR A 191 -18.64 -1.90 17.84
C THR A 191 -19.29 -0.52 17.98
N ASP A 192 -18.51 0.55 18.02
CA ASP A 192 -19.02 1.92 18.14
C ASP A 192 -19.77 2.35 16.89
N TYR A 193 -19.29 2.00 15.71
CA TYR A 193 -20.01 2.20 14.45
C TYR A 193 -21.35 1.46 14.44
N LYS A 194 -21.39 0.20 14.91
CA LYS A 194 -22.65 -0.56 15.03
C LYS A 194 -23.62 0.12 16.01
N LYS A 195 -23.13 0.65 17.13
CA LYS A 195 -23.95 1.41 18.10
C LYS A 195 -24.48 2.68 17.45
N LEU A 196 -23.62 3.50 16.83
CA LEU A 196 -24.00 4.73 16.14
C LEU A 196 -25.09 4.47 15.09
N ARG A 197 -24.91 3.44 14.25
CA ARG A 197 -25.90 3.04 13.24
C ARG A 197 -27.25 2.66 13.86
N ARG A 198 -27.25 1.97 15.00
CA ARG A 198 -28.49 1.65 15.74
C ARG A 198 -29.13 2.92 16.33
N SER A 199 -28.34 3.82 16.90
CA SER A 199 -28.81 5.11 17.42
C SER A 199 -29.43 5.98 16.33
N MET A 200 -28.79 6.07 15.15
CA MET A 200 -29.33 6.79 13.99
C MET A 200 -30.66 6.22 13.51
N ARG A 201 -30.81 4.89 13.51
CA ARG A 201 -32.10 4.24 13.20
C ARG A 201 -33.18 4.56 14.23
N THR A 202 -32.82 4.58 15.52
CA THR A 202 -33.76 4.80 16.63
C THR A 202 -34.20 6.26 16.72
N ALA A 203 -33.29 7.20 16.51
CA ALA A 203 -33.57 8.64 16.53
C ALA A 203 -34.36 9.13 15.30
N GLY A 204 -34.82 8.24 14.42
CA GLY A 204 -35.53 8.62 13.19
C GLY A 204 -34.65 9.34 12.15
N LEU A 205 -33.35 9.53 12.42
CA LEU A 205 -32.33 10.04 11.48
C LEU A 205 -32.01 9.04 10.36
N GLY A 206 -32.59 7.84 10.41
CA GLY A 206 -32.56 6.82 9.37
C GLY A 206 -33.30 7.19 8.08
N LYS A 207 -33.30 8.45 7.66
CA LYS A 207 -33.58 8.76 6.26
C LYS A 207 -32.46 8.11 5.44
N THR A 208 -32.83 7.25 4.51
CA THR A 208 -31.88 6.68 3.55
C THR A 208 -31.18 7.81 2.81
N SER A 209 -29.91 7.62 2.45
CA SER A 209 -29.15 8.59 1.65
C SER A 209 -29.92 9.03 0.39
N GLU A 210 -30.67 8.12 -0.22
CA GLU A 210 -31.61 8.38 -1.31
C GLU A 210 -32.62 9.49 -0.98
N LYS A 211 -33.25 9.42 0.21
CA LYS A 211 -34.28 10.36 0.64
C LYS A 211 -33.70 11.76 0.85
N TRP A 212 -32.48 11.86 1.38
CA TRP A 212 -31.76 13.14 1.45
C TRP A 212 -31.43 13.71 0.08
N ARG A 213 -31.00 12.87 -0.87
CA ARG A 213 -30.77 13.31 -2.25
C ARG A 213 -32.05 13.83 -2.91
N GLN A 214 -33.17 13.18 -2.63
CA GLN A 214 -34.46 13.58 -3.16
C GLN A 214 -34.96 14.89 -2.55
N GLU A 215 -34.85 15.08 -1.23
CA GLU A 215 -35.18 16.35 -0.55
C GLU A 215 -34.31 17.52 -1.04
N ILE A 216 -33.00 17.29 -1.26
CA ILE A 216 -32.11 18.31 -1.83
C ILE A 216 -32.53 18.67 -3.26
N LYS A 217 -32.99 17.69 -4.06
CA LYS A 217 -33.48 17.93 -5.42
C LYS A 217 -34.79 18.72 -5.40
N GLU A 218 -35.71 18.39 -4.49
CA GLU A 218 -36.96 19.12 -4.30
C GLU A 218 -36.72 20.57 -3.87
N GLU A 219 -35.79 20.82 -2.94
CA GLU A 219 -35.44 22.18 -2.53
C GLU A 219 -34.73 22.99 -3.61
N LYS A 220 -33.90 22.35 -4.44
CA LYS A 220 -33.36 23.02 -5.64
C LYS A 220 -34.47 23.47 -6.57
N ASN A 221 -35.42 22.59 -6.88
CA ASN A 221 -36.55 22.95 -7.75
C ASN A 221 -37.40 24.08 -7.16
N ARG A 222 -37.58 24.11 -5.82
CA ARG A 222 -38.27 25.23 -5.14
C ARG A 222 -37.49 26.52 -5.25
N THR A 223 -36.17 26.47 -5.10
CA THR A 223 -35.29 27.64 -5.23
C THR A 223 -35.39 28.22 -6.63
N ASP A 224 -35.29 27.37 -7.66
CA ASP A 224 -35.42 27.78 -9.06
C ASP A 224 -36.82 28.38 -9.34
N GLN A 225 -37.87 27.82 -8.73
CA GLN A 225 -39.22 28.37 -8.83
C GLN A 225 -39.29 29.79 -8.21
N TRP A 226 -38.78 29.97 -7.00
CA TRP A 226 -38.76 31.28 -6.34
C TRP A 226 -37.92 32.30 -7.08
N GLU A 227 -36.82 31.88 -7.72
CA GLU A 227 -36.00 32.76 -8.55
C GLU A 227 -36.79 33.29 -9.75
N ASN A 228 -37.54 32.42 -10.45
CA ASN A 228 -38.39 32.83 -11.56
C ASN A 228 -39.52 33.76 -11.11
N GLU A 229 -40.17 33.48 -9.97
CA GLU A 229 -41.22 34.35 -9.42
C GLU A 229 -40.67 35.73 -9.03
N CYS A 230 -39.46 35.78 -8.48
CA CYS A 230 -38.77 37.04 -8.18
C CYS A 230 -38.47 37.84 -9.45
N GLN A 231 -37.99 37.19 -10.51
CA GLN A 231 -37.73 37.85 -11.80
C GLN A 231 -39.03 38.43 -12.41
N ASP A 232 -40.13 37.66 -12.39
CA ASP A 232 -41.43 38.12 -12.88
C ASP A 232 -41.98 39.29 -12.04
N ALA A 233 -41.85 39.23 -10.71
CA ALA A 233 -42.19 40.34 -9.82
C ALA A 233 -41.37 41.60 -10.13
N GLN A 234 -40.09 41.45 -10.46
CA GLN A 234 -39.22 42.56 -10.85
C GLN A 234 -39.68 43.19 -12.18
N VAL A 235 -40.04 42.39 -13.19
CA VAL A 235 -40.57 42.90 -14.46
C VAL A 235 -41.87 43.67 -14.25
N ARG A 236 -42.77 43.16 -13.40
CA ARG A 236 -43.99 43.88 -13.00
C ARG A 236 -43.69 45.20 -12.30
N GLY A 237 -42.73 45.19 -11.36
CA GLY A 237 -42.28 46.38 -10.65
C GLY A 237 -41.79 47.47 -11.60
N ASN A 238 -40.91 47.11 -12.54
CA ASN A 238 -40.39 48.03 -13.54
C ASN A 238 -41.50 48.60 -14.44
N THR A 239 -42.50 47.79 -14.77
CA THR A 239 -43.66 48.22 -15.58
C THR A 239 -44.47 49.28 -14.81
N LEU A 240 -44.78 49.02 -13.53
CA LEU A 240 -45.51 49.97 -12.68
C LEU A 240 -44.74 51.28 -12.47
N GLU A 241 -43.42 51.22 -12.33
CA GLU A 241 -42.58 52.41 -12.18
C GLU A 241 -42.63 53.31 -13.42
N ARG A 242 -42.63 52.70 -14.61
CA ARG A 242 -42.81 53.42 -15.87
C ARG A 242 -44.19 54.08 -15.95
N ASP A 243 -45.25 53.35 -15.59
CA ASP A 243 -46.63 53.87 -15.62
C ASP A 243 -46.82 55.00 -14.58
N LEU A 244 -46.18 54.89 -13.42
CA LEU A 244 -46.15 55.94 -12.40
C LEU A 244 -45.45 57.20 -12.92
N SER A 245 -44.31 57.05 -13.58
CA SER A 245 -43.58 58.15 -14.22
C SER A 245 -44.43 58.84 -15.29
N GLU A 246 -45.16 58.07 -16.10
CA GLU A 246 -46.11 58.62 -17.08
C GLU A 246 -47.25 59.40 -16.40
N CYS A 247 -47.83 58.87 -15.32
CA CYS A 247 -48.84 59.55 -14.53
C CYS A 247 -48.33 60.87 -13.93
N GLN A 248 -47.11 60.88 -13.41
CA GLN A 248 -46.48 62.11 -12.89
C GLN A 248 -46.29 63.15 -13.98
N ASN A 249 -45.82 62.74 -15.17
CA ASN A 249 -45.67 63.64 -16.31
C ASN A 249 -47.03 64.22 -16.76
N LYS A 250 -48.08 63.39 -16.82
CA LYS A 250 -49.45 63.84 -17.09
C LYS A 250 -49.93 64.85 -16.04
N LYS A 251 -49.67 64.60 -14.75
CA LYS A 251 -50.01 65.52 -13.65
C LYS A 251 -49.32 66.88 -13.81
N ILE A 252 -48.02 66.91 -14.17
CA ILE A 252 -47.29 68.15 -14.42
C ILE A 252 -47.92 68.92 -15.59
N ARG A 253 -48.22 68.22 -16.70
CA ARG A 253 -48.87 68.84 -17.87
C ARG A 253 -50.25 69.40 -17.55
N LEU A 254 -51.05 68.69 -16.75
CA LEU A 254 -52.35 69.17 -16.29
C LEU A 254 -52.22 70.39 -15.37
N LYS A 255 -51.27 70.40 -14.44
CA LYS A 255 -50.98 71.59 -13.62
C LYS A 255 -50.65 72.80 -14.48
N ALA A 256 -49.82 72.65 -15.51
CA ALA A 256 -49.50 73.73 -16.44
C ALA A 256 -50.76 74.29 -17.13
N ARG A 257 -51.63 73.41 -17.64
CA ARG A 257 -52.91 73.82 -18.26
C ARG A 257 -53.83 74.53 -17.28
N VAL A 258 -53.93 74.06 -16.04
CA VAL A 258 -54.71 74.74 -14.99
C VAL A 258 -54.17 76.15 -14.76
N THR A 259 -52.85 76.32 -14.63
CA THR A 259 -52.27 77.67 -14.45
C THR A 259 -52.49 78.60 -15.65
N GLU A 260 -52.56 78.07 -16.87
CA GLU A 260 -52.88 78.84 -18.07
C GLU A 260 -54.35 79.27 -18.11
N LEU A 261 -55.26 78.36 -17.75
CA LEU A 261 -56.69 78.64 -17.61
C LEU A 261 -56.96 79.64 -16.48
N GLU A 262 -56.29 79.54 -15.34
CA GLU A 262 -56.39 80.50 -14.26
C GLU A 262 -55.96 81.90 -14.72
N LYS A 263 -54.85 82.02 -15.48
CA LYS A 263 -54.39 83.29 -16.06
C LYS A 263 -55.41 83.88 -17.03
N SER A 264 -55.96 83.06 -17.95
CA SER A 264 -56.95 83.53 -18.91
C SER A 264 -58.27 83.93 -18.24
N PHE A 265 -58.69 83.21 -17.19
CA PHE A 265 -59.84 83.57 -16.37
C PHE A 265 -59.63 84.90 -15.65
N HIS A 266 -58.48 85.10 -14.98
CA HIS A 266 -58.13 86.38 -14.36
C HIS A 266 -58.15 87.53 -15.39
N GLN A 267 -57.64 87.28 -16.60
CA GLN A 267 -57.68 88.26 -17.69
C GLN A 267 -59.11 88.59 -18.14
N CYS A 268 -60.00 87.59 -18.22
CA CYS A 268 -61.42 87.79 -18.55
C CYS A 268 -62.14 88.58 -17.45
N CYS A 269 -61.92 88.26 -16.18
CA CYS A 269 -62.49 88.99 -15.05
C CYS A 269 -61.98 90.44 -14.99
N ASN A 270 -60.72 90.68 -15.37
CA ASN A 270 -60.14 92.02 -15.40
C ASN A 270 -60.56 92.82 -16.64
N ARG A 271 -60.83 92.15 -17.77
CA ARG A 271 -61.48 92.75 -18.96
C ARG A 271 -62.97 92.93 -18.69
N ASN A 272 -63.27 93.92 -17.86
CA ASN A 272 -64.31 94.92 -18.04
C ASN A 272 -65.72 94.44 -18.48
N SER A 273 -66.08 93.18 -18.34
CA SER A 273 -67.40 92.64 -18.71
C SER A 273 -68.43 93.10 -17.69
N THR A 274 -68.09 93.13 -16.40
CA THR A 274 -68.94 93.74 -15.36
C THR A 274 -69.13 95.25 -15.58
N ILE A 275 -68.10 95.95 -16.05
CA ILE A 275 -68.17 97.40 -16.29
C ILE A 275 -68.92 97.71 -17.60
N GLN A 276 -68.69 96.95 -18.67
CA GLN A 276 -69.45 97.03 -19.92
C GLN A 276 -70.92 96.64 -19.71
N LEU A 277 -71.20 95.56 -18.98
CA LEU A 277 -72.57 95.17 -18.63
C LEU A 277 -73.28 96.23 -17.81
N LYS A 278 -72.62 96.80 -16.79
CA LYS A 278 -73.17 97.93 -16.03
C LYS A 278 -73.45 99.14 -16.91
N ALA A 279 -72.58 99.46 -17.87
CA ALA A 279 -72.80 100.55 -18.82
C ALA A 279 -73.99 100.26 -19.76
N SER A 280 -74.10 99.03 -20.27
CA SER A 280 -75.24 98.60 -21.10
C SER A 280 -76.56 98.60 -20.34
N ILE A 281 -76.57 98.15 -19.08
CA ILE A 281 -77.75 98.16 -18.21
C ILE A 281 -78.25 99.59 -18.00
N LYS A 282 -77.36 100.54 -17.64
CA LYS A 282 -77.72 101.95 -17.51
C LYS A 282 -78.35 102.52 -18.79
N LYS A 283 -77.81 102.13 -19.95
CA LYS A 283 -78.33 102.57 -21.25
C LYS A 283 -79.71 101.98 -21.56
N ILE A 284 -79.99 100.75 -21.12
CA ILE A 284 -81.31 100.12 -21.24
C ILE A 284 -82.32 100.83 -20.32
N GLU A 285 -81.93 101.17 -19.09
CA GLU A 285 -82.79 101.92 -18.16
C GLU A 285 -83.17 103.30 -18.71
N GLU A 286 -82.21 104.04 -19.31
CA GLU A 286 -82.50 105.30 -20.00
C GLU A 286 -83.49 105.13 -21.16
N LEU A 287 -83.32 104.09 -21.99
CA LEU A 287 -84.23 103.82 -23.10
C LEU A 287 -85.62 103.43 -22.61
N LYS A 288 -85.71 102.70 -21.50
CA LYS A 288 -86.99 102.33 -20.89
C LYS A 288 -87.77 103.55 -20.44
N TRP A 289 -87.13 104.50 -19.76
CA TRP A 289 -87.77 105.75 -19.33
C TRP A 289 -88.28 106.58 -20.52
N LYS A 290 -87.51 106.63 -21.63
CA LYS A 290 -87.96 107.28 -22.87
C LYS A 290 -89.16 106.59 -23.51
N ILE A 291 -89.24 105.26 -23.45
CA ILE A 291 -90.41 104.52 -23.95
C ILE A 291 -91.63 104.83 -23.08
N GLU A 292 -91.49 104.81 -21.75
CA GLU A 292 -92.59 105.17 -20.84
C GLU A 292 -93.09 106.61 -21.09
N GLU A 293 -92.18 107.57 -21.32
CA GLU A 293 -92.53 108.94 -21.68
C GLU A 293 -93.30 109.00 -23.01
N LEU A 294 -92.81 108.30 -24.04
CA LEU A 294 -93.50 108.22 -25.34
C LEU A 294 -94.88 107.55 -25.22
N GLU A 295 -95.03 106.53 -24.40
CA GLU A 295 -96.28 105.82 -24.17
C GLU A 295 -97.34 106.73 -23.51
N ILE A 296 -96.95 107.56 -22.53
CA ILE A 296 -97.83 108.59 -21.95
C ILE A 296 -98.24 109.62 -23.01
N THR A 297 -97.31 110.06 -23.87
CA THR A 297 -97.65 111.00 -24.95
C THR A 297 -98.58 110.38 -25.98
N LEU A 298 -98.42 109.09 -26.29
CA LEU A 298 -99.29 108.36 -27.20
C LEU A 298 -100.70 108.24 -26.63
N GLN A 299 -100.85 107.82 -25.37
CA GLN A 299 -102.15 107.75 -24.68
C GLN A 299 -102.86 109.10 -24.66
N ASN A 300 -102.12 110.20 -24.42
CA ASN A 300 -102.70 111.56 -24.51
C ASN A 300 -103.16 111.92 -25.94
N CYS A 301 -102.43 111.49 -26.96
CA CYS A 301 -102.84 111.67 -28.35
C CYS A 301 -104.06 110.81 -28.71
N GLU A 302 -104.10 109.55 -28.27
CA GLU A 302 -105.26 108.65 -28.44
C GLU A 302 -106.52 109.23 -27.79
N LEU A 303 -106.43 109.69 -26.53
CA LEU A 303 -107.54 110.36 -25.85
C LEU A 303 -108.03 111.60 -26.63
N ARG A 304 -107.12 112.37 -27.24
CA ARG A 304 -107.51 113.52 -28.08
C ARG A 304 -108.21 113.08 -29.36
N VAL A 305 -107.79 111.98 -29.98
CA VAL A 305 -108.43 111.42 -31.18
C VAL A 305 -109.82 110.88 -30.85
N GLU A 306 -109.98 110.09 -29.78
CA GLU A 306 -111.28 109.61 -29.32
C GLU A 306 -112.25 110.76 -29.02
N LEU A 307 -111.75 111.87 -28.43
CA LEU A 307 -112.54 113.06 -28.16
C LEU A 307 -112.99 113.79 -29.45
N PHE A 308 -112.17 113.75 -30.50
CA PHE A 308 -112.54 114.27 -31.81
C PHE A 308 -113.50 113.35 -32.56
N GLU A 309 -113.37 112.02 -32.42
CA GLU A 309 -114.28 111.04 -33.03
C GLU A 309 -115.68 111.08 -32.40
N ALA A 310 -115.78 111.20 -31.07
CA ALA A 310 -117.05 111.36 -30.36
C ALA A 310 -117.76 112.71 -30.60
N SER A 311 -117.07 113.69 -31.18
CA SER A 311 -117.62 115.01 -31.51
C SER A 311 -118.19 115.13 -32.93
N ASN A 312 -118.12 114.05 -33.73
CA ASN A 312 -118.60 113.99 -35.13
C ASN A 312 -119.79 113.01 -35.32
N GLU A 313 -120.48 112.62 -34.24
CA GLU A 313 -121.79 111.94 -34.24
C GLU A 313 -122.91 112.91 -33.84
#